data_AF-A0A7Y8EHJ9-F1
#
_entry.id   AF-A0A7Y8EHJ9-F1
#
_cell.length_a   1.000
_cell.length_b   1.000
_cell.length_c   1.000
_cell.angle_alpha   90.00
_cell.angle_beta   90.00
_cell.angle_gamma   90.00
#
_symmetry.space_group_name_H-M   'P 1'
#
loop_
_entity.id
_entity.type
_entity.pdbx_description
1 polymer ?
#
loop_
_entity_poly.entity_id
_entity_poly.type
_entity_poly.pdbx_seq_one_letter_code
_entity_poly.pdbx_strand_id
1 'polypeptide(L)'
;MEPLIHAIIGEFWDKEFVEALVPGNGISLRVCIRVPSRANYSAYLQNADALLPALIADIGAVEAIATKAVGSDCPAKVFDVWIAPDGSASYTCGFFDGAMEDELVGVKRSQEGDLTT
;
A
#
# COMPACT_ATOMS: atom_id res chain seq x y z
N MET A 1 -17.18 -0.99 1.68
CA MET A 1 -16.17 -0.24 0.91
C MET A 1 -16.63 -0.25 -0.54
N GLU A 2 -16.53 0.88 -1.24
CA GLU A 2 -16.83 0.92 -2.68
C GLU A 2 -15.73 0.20 -3.48
N PRO A 3 -16.03 -0.36 -4.66
CA PRO A 3 -15.01 -1.01 -5.50
C PRO A 3 -13.92 -0.03 -5.95
N LEU A 4 -12.67 -0.49 -5.98
CA LEU A 4 -11.47 0.27 -6.34
C LEU A 4 -11.58 0.95 -7.70
N ILE A 5 -12.33 0.36 -8.63
CA ILE A 5 -12.54 0.93 -9.98
C ILE A 5 -13.14 2.35 -9.95
N HIS A 6 -13.89 2.71 -8.91
CA HIS A 6 -14.46 4.06 -8.75
C HIS A 6 -13.49 5.04 -8.10
N ALA A 7 -12.39 4.55 -7.55
CA ALA A 7 -11.36 5.34 -6.87
C ALA A 7 -10.07 5.50 -7.73
N ILE A 8 -10.05 4.98 -8.96
CA ILE A 8 -8.89 5.07 -9.86
C ILE A 8 -8.67 6.51 -10.27
N ILE A 9 -7.44 6.99 -10.05
CA ILE A 9 -6.98 8.33 -10.40
C ILE A 9 -5.93 8.32 -11.53
N GLY A 10 -5.41 7.14 -11.90
CA GLY A 10 -4.48 7.01 -13.01
C GLY A 10 -4.27 5.57 -13.45
N GLU A 11 -4.10 5.38 -14.76
CA GLU A 11 -3.74 4.11 -15.37
C GLU A 11 -2.40 4.28 -16.11
N PHE A 12 -1.38 3.56 -15.68
CA PHE A 12 -0.01 3.72 -16.17
C PHE A 12 0.44 2.45 -16.89
N TRP A 13 -0.09 2.24 -18.09
CA TRP A 13 0.11 1.00 -18.85
C TRP A 13 1.58 0.70 -19.14
N ASP A 14 2.38 1.71 -19.51
CA ASP A 14 3.83 1.54 -19.77
C ASP A 14 4.63 1.17 -18.52
N LYS A 15 4.03 1.31 -17.34
CA LYS A 15 4.62 0.98 -16.03
C LYS A 15 3.91 -0.19 -15.35
N GLU A 16 2.93 -0.79 -16.03
CA GLU A 16 2.19 -1.96 -15.58
C GLU A 16 1.53 -1.77 -14.19
N PHE A 17 0.92 -0.60 -13.94
CA PHE A 17 0.11 -0.41 -12.73
C PHE A 17 -1.04 0.56 -12.93
N VAL A 18 -2.01 0.49 -12.02
CA VAL A 18 -3.06 1.49 -11.84
C VAL A 18 -2.99 2.06 -10.44
N GLU A 19 -3.40 3.31 -10.31
CA GLU A 19 -3.36 4.08 -9.08
C GLU A 19 -4.77 4.47 -8.66
N ALA A 20 -5.09 4.19 -7.41
CA ALA A 20 -6.35 4.54 -6.78
C ALA A 20 -6.12 5.33 -5.50
N LEU A 21 -7.06 6.20 -5.17
CA LEU A 21 -7.05 6.99 -3.95
C LEU A 21 -8.21 6.55 -3.05
N VAL A 22 -7.89 5.79 -2.01
CA VAL A 22 -8.88 5.18 -1.11
C VAL A 22 -9.05 6.05 0.14
N PRO A 23 -10.28 6.24 0.65
CA PRO A 23 -10.48 6.89 1.94
C PRO A 23 -9.75 6.13 3.07
N GLY A 24 -8.91 6.83 3.84
CA GLY A 24 -8.26 6.30 5.05
C GLY A 24 -8.72 7.01 6.32
N ASN A 25 -8.13 6.64 7.46
CA ASN A 25 -8.42 7.24 8.78
C ASN A 25 -7.78 8.63 8.91
N GLY A 26 -8.36 9.63 8.22
CA GLY A 26 -7.99 11.05 8.31
C GLY A 26 -7.25 11.60 7.09
N ILE A 27 -6.58 10.74 6.31
CA ILE A 27 -6.00 11.06 5.00
C ILE A 27 -6.37 9.99 3.98
N SER A 28 -6.37 10.34 2.70
CA SER A 28 -6.52 9.36 1.63
C SER A 28 -5.26 8.51 1.49
N LEU A 29 -5.43 7.19 1.31
CA LEU A 29 -4.36 6.23 1.06
C LEU A 29 -4.17 6.03 -0.44
N ARG A 30 -2.93 6.17 -0.90
CA ARG A 30 -2.55 5.85 -2.28
C ARG A 30 -2.37 4.34 -2.42
N VAL A 31 -3.14 3.72 -3.31
CA VAL A 31 -3.09 2.28 -3.58
C VAL A 31 -2.66 2.06 -5.03
N CYS A 32 -1.54 1.39 -5.23
CA CYS A 32 -0.99 1.05 -6.53
C CYS A 32 -1.18 -0.45 -6.79
N ILE A 33 -1.83 -0.82 -7.89
CA ILE A 33 -2.16 -2.21 -8.21
C ILE A 33 -1.37 -2.61 -9.45
N ARG A 34 -0.54 -3.67 -9.34
CA ARG A 34 0.25 -4.16 -10.46
C ARG A 34 -0.63 -4.85 -11.49
N VAL A 35 -0.50 -4.42 -12.74
CA VAL A 35 -1.25 -4.91 -13.90
C VAL A 35 -0.25 -5.25 -15.01
N PRO A 36 0.44 -6.40 -14.92
CA PRO A 36 1.41 -6.84 -15.94
C PRO A 36 0.76 -7.24 -17.27
N SER A 37 -0.57 -7.45 -17.27
CA SER A 37 -1.31 -7.76 -18.48
C SER A 37 -2.66 -7.05 -18.46
N ARG A 38 -2.88 -6.19 -19.46
CA ARG A 38 -4.15 -5.49 -19.63
C ARG A 38 -5.33 -6.45 -19.86
N ALA A 39 -5.08 -7.64 -20.42
CA ALA A 39 -6.12 -8.66 -20.61
C ALA A 39 -6.71 -9.14 -19.29
N ASN A 40 -5.93 -9.11 -18.21
CA ASN A 40 -6.33 -9.56 -16.87
C ASN A 40 -6.69 -8.40 -15.93
N TYR A 41 -6.82 -7.18 -16.46
CA TYR A 41 -7.02 -5.95 -15.68
C TYR A 41 -8.14 -6.06 -14.65
N SER A 42 -9.33 -6.51 -15.07
CA SER A 42 -10.48 -6.68 -14.16
C SER A 42 -10.21 -7.69 -13.05
N ALA A 43 -9.44 -8.75 -13.31
CA ALA A 43 -9.14 -9.77 -12.30
C ALA A 43 -8.16 -9.22 -11.25
N TYR A 44 -7.17 -8.44 -11.66
CA TYR A 44 -6.23 -7.79 -10.73
C TYR A 44 -6.94 -6.77 -9.84
N LEU A 45 -7.87 -5.98 -10.39
CA LEU A 45 -8.69 -5.06 -9.59
C LEU A 45 -9.57 -5.79 -8.58
N GLN A 46 -10.24 -6.87 -9.00
CA GLN A 46 -11.08 -7.67 -8.09
C GLN A 46 -10.27 -8.31 -6.96
N ASN A 47 -9.05 -8.80 -7.27
CA ASN A 47 -8.15 -9.32 -6.24
C ASN A 47 -7.72 -8.22 -5.26
N ALA A 48 -7.34 -7.04 -5.77
CA ALA A 48 -7.00 -5.90 -4.94
C ALA A 48 -8.16 -5.45 -4.04
N ASP A 49 -9.39 -5.43 -4.56
CA ASP A 49 -10.61 -5.11 -3.81
C ASP A 49 -10.83 -6.07 -2.64
N ALA A 50 -10.59 -7.37 -2.87
CA ALA A 50 -10.72 -8.39 -1.84
C ALA A 50 -9.67 -8.27 -0.73
N LEU A 51 -8.45 -7.84 -1.08
CA LEU A 51 -7.33 -7.70 -0.14
C LEU A 51 -7.36 -6.40 0.65
N LEU A 52 -7.86 -5.32 0.05
CA LEU A 52 -7.80 -3.97 0.59
C LEU A 52 -8.28 -3.82 2.04
N PRO A 53 -9.36 -4.47 2.51
CA PRO A 53 -9.75 -4.38 3.92
C PRO A 53 -8.68 -4.91 4.89
N ALA A 54 -8.03 -6.03 4.54
CA ALA A 54 -6.94 -6.60 5.34
C ALA A 54 -5.72 -5.68 5.29
N LEU A 55 -5.38 -5.15 4.11
CA LEU A 55 -4.24 -4.25 3.95
C LEU A 55 -4.39 -2.95 4.77
N ILE A 56 -5.61 -2.42 4.87
CA ILE A 56 -5.93 -1.26 5.72
C ILE A 56 -5.81 -1.62 7.20
N ALA A 57 -6.26 -2.81 7.61
CA ALA A 57 -6.13 -3.28 8.99
C ALA A 57 -4.67 -3.44 9.42
N ASP A 58 -3.79 -3.80 8.49
CA ASP A 58 -2.35 -3.98 8.74
C ASP A 58 -1.59 -2.66 8.99
N ILE A 59 -2.15 -1.49 8.60
CA ILE A 59 -1.45 -0.19 8.65
C ILE A 59 -0.83 0.09 10.02
N GLY A 60 -1.56 -0.13 11.11
CA GLY A 60 -1.02 0.13 12.46
C GLY A 60 0.18 -0.75 12.81
N ALA A 61 0.16 -2.02 12.38
CA ALA A 61 1.28 -2.94 12.60
C ALA A 61 2.47 -2.59 11.70
N VAL A 62 2.20 -2.21 10.45
CA VAL A 62 3.20 -1.73 9.48
C VAL A 62 3.91 -0.48 10.00
N GLU A 63 3.17 0.52 10.49
CA GLU A 63 3.74 1.75 11.08
C GLU A 63 4.63 1.43 12.29
N ALA A 64 4.21 0.51 13.15
CA ALA A 64 5.01 0.07 14.29
C ALA A 64 6.31 -0.65 13.88
N ILE A 65 6.24 -1.51 12.86
CA ILE A 65 7.41 -2.19 12.29
C ILE A 65 8.40 -1.17 11.72
N ALA A 66 7.92 -0.23 10.90
CA ALA A 66 8.75 0.79 10.28
C ALA A 66 9.41 1.71 11.32
N THR A 67 8.64 2.14 12.33
CA THR A 67 9.15 2.95 13.44
C THR A 67 10.30 2.25 14.16
N LYS A 68 10.11 0.97 14.48
CA LYS A 68 11.12 0.16 15.16
C LYS A 68 12.37 -0.08 14.30
N ALA A 69 12.20 -0.24 12.99
CA ALA A 69 13.31 -0.50 12.06
C ALA A 69 14.33 0.65 12.02
N VAL A 70 13.85 1.90 12.17
CA VAL A 70 14.69 3.10 12.20
C VAL A 70 15.08 3.50 13.63
N GLY A 71 14.37 2.97 14.64
CA GLY A 71 14.58 3.34 16.03
C GLY A 71 14.15 4.78 16.34
N SER A 72 13.16 5.30 15.60
CA SER A 72 12.60 6.63 15.84
C SER A 72 11.62 6.61 17.01
N ASP A 73 11.60 7.69 17.78
CA ASP A 73 10.56 7.96 18.79
C ASP A 73 9.28 8.55 18.14
N CYS A 74 9.34 8.93 16.86
CA CYS A 74 8.19 9.40 16.09
C CYS A 74 7.53 8.24 15.32
N PRO A 75 6.19 8.09 15.39
CA PRO A 75 5.50 7.07 14.61
C PRO A 75 5.64 7.28 13.10
N ALA A 76 6.06 6.24 12.40
CA ALA A 76 6.00 6.20 10.93
C ALA A 76 4.55 6.34 10.44
N LYS A 77 4.41 6.77 9.18
CA LYS A 77 3.13 6.88 8.48
C LYS A 77 3.21 6.18 7.13
N VAL A 78 2.20 5.38 6.82
CA VAL A 78 2.07 4.74 5.50
C VAL A 78 1.64 5.79 4.46
N PHE A 79 2.40 5.89 3.37
CA PHE A 79 2.09 6.76 2.24
C PHE A 79 1.39 6.02 1.10
N ASP A 80 1.91 4.85 0.74
CA ASP A 80 1.36 4.03 -0.32
C ASP A 80 1.41 2.54 -0.01
N VAL A 81 0.47 1.83 -0.64
CA VAL A 81 0.41 0.37 -0.67
C VAL A 81 0.48 -0.09 -2.11
N TRP A 82 1.42 -0.96 -2.41
CA TRP A 82 1.55 -1.65 -3.70
C TRP A 82 1.02 -3.07 -3.56
N ILE A 83 0.05 -3.43 -4.40
CA ILE A 83 -0.55 -4.76 -4.43
C ILE A 83 -0.03 -5.49 -5.66
N ALA A 84 0.62 -6.63 -5.44
CA ALA A 84 1.12 -7.48 -6.49
C ALA A 84 0.01 -8.42 -7.03
N PRO A 85 0.18 -8.97 -8.24
CA PRO A 85 -0.82 -9.85 -8.85
C PRO A 85 -1.11 -11.13 -8.05
N ASP A 86 -0.11 -11.58 -7.29
CA ASP A 86 -0.14 -12.80 -6.50
C ASP A 86 -0.79 -12.60 -5.11
N GLY A 87 -1.20 -11.37 -4.78
CA GLY A 87 -1.82 -11.01 -3.51
C GLY A 87 -0.85 -10.63 -2.40
N SER A 88 0.46 -10.67 -2.66
CA SER A 88 1.44 -10.00 -1.79
C SER A 88 1.32 -8.47 -1.91
N ALA A 89 1.84 -7.76 -0.91
CA ALA A 89 1.83 -6.31 -0.92
C ALA A 89 3.12 -5.71 -0.34
N SER A 90 3.37 -4.44 -0.63
CA SER A 90 4.39 -3.65 0.06
C SER A 90 3.87 -2.28 0.42
N TYR A 91 4.26 -1.81 1.59
CA TYR A 91 3.93 -0.52 2.15
C TYR A 91 5.17 0.37 2.10
N THR A 92 5.01 1.61 1.70
CA THR A 92 6.04 2.64 1.86
C THR A 92 5.68 3.51 3.05
N CYS A 93 6.56 3.58 4.03
CA CYS A 93 6.41 4.40 5.22
C CYS A 93 7.45 5.50 5.25
N GLY A 94 7.12 6.65 5.83
CA GLY A 94 8.12 7.64 6.26
C GLY A 94 7.68 8.38 7.52
N PHE A 95 8.35 9.47 7.84
CA PHE A 95 8.23 10.15 9.13
C PHE A 95 7.92 11.64 8.94
N PHE A 96 7.37 12.27 9.98
CA PHE A 96 7.03 13.69 10.01
C PHE A 96 7.61 14.35 11.27
N ASP A 97 8.89 14.09 11.56
CA ASP A 97 9.60 14.57 12.74
C ASP A 97 10.74 15.56 12.42
N GLY A 98 10.89 15.97 11.15
CA GLY A 98 11.99 16.79 10.63
C GLY A 98 13.37 16.12 10.62
N ALA A 99 13.60 15.08 11.43
CA ALA A 99 14.91 14.41 11.56
C ALA A 99 15.05 13.20 10.63
N MET A 100 13.96 12.46 10.44
CA MET A 100 13.85 11.24 9.63
C MET A 100 12.91 11.45 8.43
N GLU A 101 12.56 12.69 8.10
CA GLU A 101 11.63 13.01 6.99
C GLU A 101 12.15 12.52 5.62
N ASP A 102 13.47 12.42 5.45
CA ASP A 102 14.09 11.88 4.23
C ASP A 102 14.17 10.35 4.21
N GLU A 103 13.85 9.67 5.32
CA GLU A 103 13.93 8.22 5.45
C GLU A 103 12.62 7.56 5.00
N LEU A 104 12.74 6.62 4.06
CA LEU A 104 11.63 5.79 3.60
C LEU A 104 11.89 4.32 3.96
N VAL A 105 10.94 3.71 4.63
CA VAL A 105 11.00 2.30 5.05
C VAL A 105 9.97 1.49 4.27
N GLY A 106 10.43 0.43 3.62
CA GLY A 106 9.56 -0.56 3.02
C GLY A 106 9.16 -1.63 4.03
N VAL A 107 7.86 -1.95 4.10
CA VAL A 107 7.37 -3.15 4.81
C VAL A 107 6.65 -4.04 3.79
N LYS A 108 6.98 -5.32 3.75
CA LYS A 108 6.39 -6.30 2.85
C LYS A 108 5.37 -7.15 3.59
N ARG A 109 4.31 -7.52 2.87
CA ARG A 109 3.28 -8.46 3.30
C ARG A 109 3.26 -9.66 2.35
N SER A 110 3.42 -10.86 2.89
CA SER A 110 3.28 -12.08 2.10
C SER A 110 1.83 -12.32 1.67
N GLN A 111 1.59 -13.34 0.84
CA GLN A 111 0.23 -13.74 0.45
C GLN A 111 -0.56 -14.27 1.65
N GLU A 112 0.13 -14.92 2.59
CA GLU A 112 -0.39 -15.46 3.85
C GLU A 112 -0.67 -14.35 4.89
N GLY A 113 -0.14 -13.15 4.67
CA GLY A 113 -0.34 -11.99 5.54
C GLY A 113 0.78 -11.72 6.53
N ASP A 114 1.92 -12.39 6.39
CA ASP A 114 3.07 -12.13 7.25
C ASP A 114 3.76 -10.82 6.87
N LEU A 115 4.05 -9.98 7.88
CA LEU A 115 4.72 -8.69 7.72
C LEU A 115 6.21 -8.79 8.01
N THR A 116 7.03 -8.25 7.11
CA THR A 116 8.50 -8.22 7.22
C THR A 116 9.06 -6.90 6.71
N THR A 117 10.21 -6.48 7.24
CA THR A 117 10.95 -5.30 6.76
C THR A 117 12.02 -5.73 5.76
#